data_AF-A0A349CWW0-F1
#
_entry.id   AF-A0A349CWW0-F1
#
_cell.length_a   1.000
_cell.length_b   1.000
_cell.length_c   1.000
_cell.angle_alpha   90.00
_cell.angle_beta   90.00
_cell.angle_gamma   90.00
#
_symmetry.space_group_name_H-M   'P 1'
#
loop_
_entity.id
_entity.type
_entity.pdbx_description
1 polymer ?
#
loop_
_entity_poly.entity_id
_entity_poly.type
_entity_poly.pdbx_seq_one_letter_code
_entity_poly.pdbx_strand_id
1 'polypeptide(L)'
;MANLNVTYDQMTGAATRLRAGQSDLEAKLNELRSLVNQLVQDGFTTSRASGAFESSYEQFTTGATRTVQGIDGMAQFLEKAAQALQSTDEQLASQIGN
;
A
#
# COMPACT_ATOMS: atom_id res chain seq x y z
N MET A 1 15.88 -23.61 4.95
CA MET A 1 14.41 -23.65 5.08
C MET A 1 14.04 -22.61 6.11
N ALA A 2 13.46 -21.49 5.68
CA ALA A 2 13.03 -20.43 6.60
C ALA A 2 11.79 -20.94 7.33
N ASN A 3 11.99 -21.56 8.49
CA ASN A 3 10.91 -21.70 9.46
C ASN A 3 10.60 -20.28 9.93
N LEU A 4 9.68 -19.66 9.20
CA LEU A 4 9.12 -18.35 9.46
C LEU A 4 8.36 -18.45 10.78
N ASN A 5 9.12 -18.37 11.87
CA ASN A 5 8.64 -18.14 13.22
C ASN A 5 8.16 -16.68 13.30
N VAL A 6 7.16 -16.33 12.47
CA VAL A 6 6.62 -14.97 12.42
C VAL A 6 5.81 -14.77 13.68
N THR A 7 6.36 -14.03 14.63
CA THR A 7 5.64 -13.64 15.84
C THR A 7 4.56 -12.62 15.49
N TYR A 8 3.56 -12.49 16.36
CA TYR A 8 2.49 -11.49 16.21
C TYR A 8 3.06 -10.07 16.03
N ASP A 9 4.16 -9.76 16.73
CA ASP A 9 4.90 -8.49 16.61
C ASP A 9 5.52 -8.29 15.23
N GLN A 10 6.07 -9.36 14.63
CA GLN A 10 6.65 -9.29 13.29
C GLN A 10 5.57 -9.07 12.22
N MET A 11 4.41 -9.72 12.35
CA MET A 11 3.26 -9.49 11.47
C MET A 11 2.74 -8.05 11.57
N THR A 12 2.55 -7.56 12.81
CA THR A 12 2.08 -6.19 13.08
C THR A 12 3.08 -5.15 12.59
N GLY A 13 4.38 -5.39 12.81
CA GLY A 13 5.45 -4.53 12.32
C GLY A 13 5.54 -4.51 10.79
N ALA A 14 5.34 -5.66 10.13
CA ALA A 14 5.27 -5.73 8.67
C ALA A 14 4.05 -4.99 8.13
N ALA A 15 2.87 -5.17 8.72
CA ALA A 15 1.66 -4.43 8.35
C ALA A 15 1.85 -2.91 8.46
N THR A 16 2.44 -2.45 9.57
CA THR A 16 2.76 -1.03 9.79
C THR A 16 3.68 -0.48 8.69
N ARG A 17 4.75 -1.21 8.35
CA ARG A 17 5.67 -0.81 7.26
C ARG A 17 4.98 -0.78 5.90
N LEU A 18 4.09 -1.72 5.63
CA LEU A 18 3.30 -1.73 4.39
C LEU A 18 2.40 -0.50 4.29
N ARG A 19 1.70 -0.13 5.37
CA ARG A 19 0.88 1.10 5.41
C ARG A 19 1.70 2.37 5.23
N ALA A 20 2.87 2.45 5.88
CA ALA A 20 3.78 3.58 5.70
C ALA A 20 4.24 3.69 4.24
N GLY A 21 4.70 2.59 3.65
CA GLY A 21 5.10 2.54 2.25
C GLY A 21 3.96 2.85 1.28
N GLN A 22 2.73 2.41 1.59
CA GLN A 22 1.55 2.80 0.82
C GLN A 22 1.35 4.32 0.84
N SER A 23 1.37 4.95 2.02
CA SER A 23 1.19 6.39 2.14
C SER A 23 2.28 7.17 1.38
N ASP A 24 3.53 6.70 1.44
CA ASP A 24 4.65 7.30 0.72
C ASP A 24 4.46 7.20 -0.80
N LEU A 25 3.99 6.05 -1.29
CA LEU A 25 3.70 5.84 -2.71
C LEU A 25 2.52 6.70 -3.18
N GLU A 26 1.45 6.81 -2.40
CA GLU A 26 0.32 7.69 -2.71
C GLU A 26 0.75 9.15 -2.77
N ALA A 27 1.58 9.60 -1.81
CA ALA A 27 2.15 10.94 -1.82
C ALA A 27 2.99 11.19 -3.08
N LYS A 28 3.83 10.23 -3.47
CA LYS A 28 4.67 10.35 -4.68
C LYS A 28 3.85 10.38 -5.96
N LEU A 29 2.82 9.54 -6.06
CA LEU A 29 1.92 9.54 -7.22
C LEU A 29 1.20 10.89 -7.37
N ASN A 30 0.75 11.48 -6.26
CA ASN A 30 0.12 12.80 -6.26
C ASN A 30 1.08 13.91 -6.65
N GLU A 31 2.32 13.89 -6.15
CA GLU A 31 3.38 14.85 -6.52
C GLU A 31 3.62 14.81 -8.04
N LEU A 32 3.85 13.62 -8.60
CA LEU A 32 4.14 13.47 -10.03
C LEU A 32 2.94 13.88 -10.90
N ARG A 33 1.70 13.59 -10.46
CA ARG A 33 0.48 14.10 -11.11
C ARG A 33 0.41 15.62 -11.11
N SER A 34 0.75 16.27 -10.00
CA SER A 34 0.78 17.73 -9.94
C SER A 34 1.81 18.32 -10.92
N LEU A 35 3.00 17.71 -10.99
CA LEU A 35 4.04 18.13 -11.94
C LEU A 35 3.56 18.02 -13.39
N VAL A 36 2.95 16.89 -13.77
CA VAL A 36 2.44 16.69 -15.12
C VAL A 36 1.34 17.70 -15.45
N ASN A 37 0.40 17.92 -14.53
CA ASN A 37 -0.65 18.91 -14.71
C ASN A 37 -0.07 20.32 -14.92
N GLN A 38 0.96 20.68 -14.15
CA GLN A 38 1.62 21.97 -14.30
C GLN A 38 2.32 22.11 -15.66
N LEU A 39 3.06 21.08 -16.11
CA LEU A 39 3.70 21.11 -17.43
C LEU A 39 2.68 21.25 -18.57
N VAL A 40 1.53 20.58 -18.47
CA VAL A 40 0.44 20.71 -19.45
C VAL A 40 -0.15 22.13 -19.43
N GLN A 41 -0.34 22.71 -18.25
CA GLN A 41 -0.84 24.09 -18.09
C GLN A 41 0.14 25.16 -18.58
N ASP A 42 1.45 24.97 -18.34
CA ASP A 42 2.52 25.91 -18.69
C ASP A 42 2.86 25.95 -20.19
N GLY A 43 2.09 25.23 -21.02
CA GLY A 43 2.19 25.35 -22.48
C GLY A 43 3.01 24.25 -23.16
N PHE A 44 3.22 23.09 -22.51
CA PHE A 44 3.70 21.87 -23.19
C PHE A 44 2.70 21.34 -24.25
N THR A 45 1.62 22.09 -24.52
CA THR A 45 0.54 21.79 -25.45
C THR A 45 0.93 21.98 -26.92
N THR A 46 1.66 21.01 -27.47
CA THR A 46 1.76 20.86 -28.93
C THR A 46 0.57 20.02 -29.42
N SER A 47 -0.56 20.71 -29.67
CA SER A 47 -1.82 20.42 -30.41
C SER A 47 -2.41 19.00 -30.61
N ARG A 48 -1.69 17.89 -30.38
CA ARG A 48 -2.20 16.50 -30.37
C ARG A 48 -1.46 15.57 -29.41
N ALA A 49 -0.16 15.79 -29.18
CA ALA A 49 0.65 14.92 -28.32
C ALA A 49 0.37 15.15 -26.83
N SER A 50 0.03 16.38 -26.45
CA SER A 50 -0.22 16.74 -25.04
C SER A 50 -1.49 16.11 -24.46
N GLY A 51 -2.58 16.04 -25.23
CA GLY A 51 -3.82 15.39 -24.76
C GLY A 51 -3.69 13.87 -24.62
N ALA A 52 -2.94 13.24 -25.54
CA ALA A 52 -2.62 11.82 -25.42
C ALA A 52 -1.70 11.53 -24.22
N PHE A 53 -0.73 12.41 -23.95
CA PHE A 53 0.15 12.32 -22.79
C PHE A 53 -0.62 12.49 -21.48
N GLU A 54 -1.47 13.53 -21.37
CA GLU A 54 -2.33 13.77 -20.21
C GLU A 54 -3.22 12.55 -19.92
N SER A 55 -3.94 12.04 -20.94
CA SER A 55 -4.80 10.86 -20.78
C SER A 55 -4.00 9.61 -20.38
N SER A 56 -2.82 9.40 -20.97
CA SER A 56 -1.95 8.27 -20.61
C SER A 56 -1.49 8.38 -19.15
N TYR A 57 -1.19 9.60 -18.71
CA TYR A 57 -0.73 9.86 -17.35
C TYR A 57 -1.85 9.73 -16.31
N GLU A 58 -3.08 10.15 -16.63
CA GLU A 58 -4.26 9.91 -15.80
C GLU A 58 -4.56 8.41 -15.66
N GLN A 59 -4.47 7.64 -16.74
CA GLN A 59 -4.64 6.19 -16.72
C GLN A 59 -3.57 5.52 -15.87
N PHE A 60 -2.30 5.93 -16.05
CA PHE A 60 -1.19 5.46 -15.22
C PHE A 60 -1.43 5.75 -13.74
N THR A 61 -1.75 7.01 -13.38
CA THR A 61 -1.97 7.41 -12.00
C THR A 61 -3.14 6.62 -11.39
N THR A 62 -4.23 6.45 -12.12
CA THR A 62 -5.38 5.66 -11.67
C THR A 62 -5.01 4.19 -11.43
N GLY A 63 -4.28 3.58 -12.36
CA GLY A 63 -3.82 2.20 -12.23
C GLY A 63 -2.86 2.04 -11.04
N ALA A 64 -1.87 2.92 -10.94
CA ALA A 64 -0.89 2.92 -9.87
C ALA A 64 -1.56 3.11 -8.49
N THR A 65 -2.48 4.06 -8.35
CA THR A 65 -3.24 4.24 -7.09
C THR A 65 -3.99 2.98 -6.71
N ARG A 66 -4.66 2.30 -7.65
CA ARG A 66 -5.33 1.02 -7.38
C ARG A 66 -4.35 -0.07 -6.93
N THR A 67 -3.18 -0.16 -7.58
CA THR A 67 -2.13 -1.11 -7.18
C THR A 67 -1.63 -0.82 -5.77
N VAL A 68 -1.38 0.45 -5.45
CA VAL A 68 -0.91 0.90 -4.14
C VAL A 68 -1.96 0.63 -3.06
N GLN A 69 -3.24 0.86 -3.34
CA GLN A 69 -4.34 0.48 -2.44
C GLN A 69 -4.40 -1.03 -2.15
N GLY A 70 -3.90 -1.87 -3.06
CA GLY A 70 -3.75 -3.31 -2.81
C GLY A 70 -2.82 -3.63 -1.65
N ILE A 71 -1.90 -2.72 -1.30
CA ILE A 71 -1.00 -2.85 -0.15
C ILE A 71 -1.77 -2.80 1.17
N ASP A 72 -2.85 -2.00 1.25
CA ASP A 72 -3.72 -1.96 2.43
C ASP A 72 -4.33 -3.33 2.73
N GLY A 73 -4.79 -4.04 1.70
CA GLY A 73 -5.33 -5.40 1.85
C GLY A 73 -4.32 -6.39 2.42
N MET A 74 -3.04 -6.27 2.04
CA MET A 74 -1.96 -7.09 2.58
C MET A 74 -1.65 -6.73 4.04
N ALA A 75 -1.62 -5.44 4.37
CA ALA A 75 -1.43 -4.98 5.75
C ALA A 75 -2.57 -5.46 6.67
N GLN A 76 -3.82 -5.32 6.22
CA GLN A 76 -5.00 -5.82 6.94
C GLN A 76 -4.95 -7.34 7.15
N PHE A 77 -4.51 -8.10 6.15
CA PHE A 77 -4.34 -9.54 6.29
C PHE A 77 -3.35 -9.90 7.40
N LEU A 78 -2.19 -9.24 7.41
CA LEU A 78 -1.15 -9.48 8.43
C LEU A 78 -1.63 -9.13 9.84
N GLU A 79 -2.36 -8.04 10.01
CA GLU A 79 -2.94 -7.67 11.31
C GLU A 79 -3.98 -8.67 11.80
N LYS A 80 -4.88 -9.12 10.92
CA LYS A 80 -5.88 -10.13 11.26
C LYS A 80 -5.23 -11.48 11.60
N ALA A 81 -4.19 -11.86 10.87
CA ALA A 81 -3.42 -13.07 11.17
C ALA A 81 -2.74 -12.97 12.54
N ALA A 82 -2.12 -11.82 12.86
CA ALA A 82 -1.50 -11.57 14.16
C ALA A 82 -2.52 -11.70 15.31
N GLN A 83 -3.68 -11.05 15.17
CA GLN A 83 -4.76 -11.09 16.16
C GLN A 83 -5.31 -12.50 16.38
N ALA A 84 -5.54 -13.26 15.30
CA ALA A 84 -6.05 -14.62 15.38
C ALA A 84 -5.07 -15.56 16.09
N LEU A 85 -3.77 -15.44 15.78
CA LEU A 85 -2.72 -16.23 16.42
C LEU A 85 -2.59 -15.88 17.90
N GLN A 86 -2.55 -14.59 18.24
CA GLN A 86 -2.50 -14.14 19.64
C GLN A 86 -3.68 -14.68 20.44
N SER A 87 -4.90 -14.55 19.92
CA SER A 87 -6.11 -15.03 20.62
C SER A 87 -6.10 -16.54 20.81
N THR A 88 -5.61 -17.30 19.82
CA THR A 88 -5.49 -18.76 19.91
C THR A 88 -4.50 -19.15 21.01
N ASP A 89 -3.36 -18.48 21.08
CA ASP A 89 -2.34 -18.78 22.09
C ASP A 89 -2.79 -18.41 23.51
N GLU A 90 -3.50 -17.29 23.68
CA GLU A 90 -4.13 -16.91 24.96
C GLU A 90 -5.14 -17.97 25.42
N GLN A 91 -5.96 -18.52 24.50
CA GLN A 91 -6.89 -19.60 24.80
C GLN A 91 -6.17 -20.88 25.22
N LEU A 92 -5.13 -21.30 24.49
CA LEU A 92 -4.34 -22.49 24.83
C LEU A 92 -3.66 -22.36 26.20
N ALA A 93 -3.10 -21.18 26.50
CA ALA A 93 -2.50 -20.90 27.80
C ALA A 93 -3.52 -21.01 28.94
N SER A 94 -4.76 -20.54 28.73
CA SER A 94 -5.83 -20.63 29.72
C SER A 94 -6.29 -22.07 30.02
N GLN A 95 -6.12 -22.99 29.06
CA GLN A 95 -6.49 -24.40 29.22
C GLN A 95 -5.42 -25.21 29.97
N ILE A 96 -4.14 -24.84 29.85
CA ILE A 96 -3.03 -25.51 30.56
C ILE A 96 -2.91 -25.02 32.01
N GLY A 97 -3.38 -23.79 32.30
CA GLY A 97 -3.37 -23.21 33.65
C GLY A 97 -4.45 -23.71 34.61
N ASN A 98 -5.29 -24.67 34.21
CA ASN A 98 -6.34 -25.30 35.02
C ASN A 98 -6.07 -26.79 35.26
#